data_AF-T1C2T4-F1
#
_entry.id   AF-T1C2T4-F1
#
_cell.length_a   1.000
_cell.length_b   1.000
_cell.length_c   1.000
_cell.angle_alpha   90.00
_cell.angle_beta   90.00
_cell.angle_gamma   90.00
#
_symmetry.space_group_name_H-M   'P 1'
#
loop_
_entity.id
_entity.type
_entity.pdbx_description
1 polymer ?
#
loop_
_entity_poly.entity_id
_entity_poly.type
_entity_poly.pdbx_seq_one_letter_code
_entity_poly.pdbx_strand_id
1 'polypeptide(L)'
;MAYVDLAPIDALEYPPQLGDTDRLWTRGGFPDSLLAQNDATSLNWRRAFVRSYLERDVPMFAPRMPAETIGRLWIMLAHSQATPLKQSRLASGLEVSTPAVTRYIDLLVDLLLVRRLPPWSGNIGKRLVRMPKIFIRDSGLTHALLDLETWDEVLGHPVVGASWEGFVIENLIAVAGDRRIPYFYRTEDGAEIDLLFERGGSVEMVIEIKRSTAPALSH
;
A
#
# COMPACT_ATOMS: atom_id res chain seq x y z
N MET A 1 -11.44 11.40 22.12
CA MET A 1 -11.19 9.94 22.12
C MET A 1 -10.02 9.72 21.17
N ALA A 2 -8.89 9.22 21.67
CA ALA A 2 -7.77 8.87 20.80
C ALA A 2 -8.18 7.62 20.01
N TYR A 3 -8.24 7.73 18.69
CA TYR A 3 -8.41 6.57 17.82
C TYR A 3 -7.07 5.85 17.85
N VAL A 4 -6.97 4.76 18.61
CA VAL A 4 -5.83 3.84 18.47
C VAL A 4 -6.12 3.09 17.18
N ASP A 5 -5.46 3.50 16.10
CA ASP A 5 -5.44 2.74 14.85
C ASP A 5 -4.80 1.38 15.19
N LEU A 6 -5.60 0.33 15.34
CA LEU A 6 -5.11 -1.05 15.46
C LEU A 6 -4.69 -1.49 14.05
N ALA A 7 -3.60 -0.90 13.57
CA ALA A 7 -2.98 -1.29 12.32
C ALA A 7 -2.35 -2.69 12.45
N PRO A 8 -2.13 -3.40 11.33
CA PRO A 8 -1.33 -4.62 11.32
C PRO A 8 0.06 -4.36 11.93
N ILE A 9 0.68 -5.42 12.47
CA ILE A 9 2.02 -5.38 13.09
C ILE A 9 3.01 -4.68 12.15
N ASP A 10 3.69 -3.67 12.66
CA ASP A 10 4.76 -2.99 11.94
C ASP A 10 6.15 -3.62 12.21
N ALA A 11 7.17 -3.16 11.49
CA ALA A 11 8.52 -3.69 11.56
C ALA A 11 9.22 -3.42 12.90
N LEU A 12 8.78 -2.45 13.71
CA LEU A 12 9.30 -2.23 15.06
C LEU A 12 8.61 -3.14 16.08
N GLU A 13 7.34 -3.45 15.85
CA GLU A 13 6.56 -4.38 16.67
C GLU A 13 6.92 -5.84 16.39
N TYR A 14 7.42 -6.16 15.20
CA TYR A 14 7.88 -7.50 14.84
C TYR A 14 9.25 -7.79 15.46
N PRO A 15 9.33 -8.63 16.52
CA PRO A 15 10.58 -8.89 17.21
C PRO A 15 11.56 -9.61 16.28
N PRO A 16 12.85 -9.24 16.25
CA PRO A 16 13.87 -9.92 15.44
C PRO A 16 13.97 -11.43 15.72
N GLN A 17 13.51 -11.87 16.90
CA GLN A 17 13.49 -13.26 17.32
C GLN A 17 12.36 -14.08 16.67
N LEU A 18 11.33 -13.44 16.11
CA LEU A 18 10.19 -14.09 15.46
C LEU A 18 10.37 -14.26 13.93
N GLY A 19 11.35 -13.58 13.33
CA GLY A 19 11.73 -13.71 11.92
C GLY A 19 12.34 -12.43 11.34
N ASP A 20 12.62 -12.47 10.04
CA ASP A 20 13.14 -11.32 9.29
C ASP A 20 12.01 -10.46 8.70
N THR A 21 12.28 -9.19 8.44
CA THR A 21 11.40 -8.24 7.75
C THR A 21 10.86 -8.80 6.42
N ASP A 22 11.59 -9.71 5.78
CA ASP A 22 11.16 -10.45 4.59
C ASP A 22 9.89 -11.29 4.80
N ARG A 23 9.75 -11.91 5.97
CA ARG A 23 8.54 -12.68 6.33
C ARG A 23 7.37 -11.74 6.60
N LEU A 24 7.63 -10.62 7.27
CA LEU A 24 6.62 -9.59 7.50
C LEU A 24 6.14 -8.99 6.18
N TRP A 25 7.04 -8.68 5.26
CA TRP A 25 6.69 -8.17 3.94
C TRP A 25 5.89 -9.18 3.11
N THR A 26 6.31 -10.44 3.06
CA THR A 26 5.61 -11.45 2.26
C THR A 26 4.24 -11.82 2.81
N ARG A 27 4.10 -11.94 4.14
CA ARG A 27 2.88 -12.43 4.80
C ARG A 27 1.99 -11.34 5.38
N GLY A 28 2.45 -10.08 5.43
CA GLY A 28 1.73 -8.97 6.03
C GLY A 28 1.78 -8.95 7.56
N GLY A 29 1.27 -7.88 8.15
CA GLY A 29 1.30 -7.62 9.59
C GLY A 29 0.17 -8.25 10.39
N PHE A 30 -0.77 -8.96 9.76
CA PHE A 30 -1.84 -9.63 10.49
C PHE A 30 -1.29 -10.85 11.26
N PRO A 31 -1.46 -10.94 12.59
CA PRO A 31 -0.79 -11.95 13.42
C PRO A 31 -1.02 -13.39 12.94
N ASP A 32 -2.26 -13.76 12.63
CA ASP A 32 -2.62 -15.11 12.18
C ASP A 32 -1.97 -15.49 10.84
N SER A 33 -1.80 -14.52 9.93
CA SER A 33 -1.09 -14.72 8.66
C SER A 33 0.42 -14.82 8.89
N LEU A 34 0.97 -13.88 9.64
CA LEU A 34 2.40 -13.75 9.89
C LEU A 34 2.97 -14.98 10.61
N LEU A 35 2.27 -15.42 11.66
CA LEU A 35 2.65 -16.53 12.52
C LEU A 35 2.19 -17.90 12.01
N ALA A 36 1.50 -17.96 10.86
CA ALA A 36 1.08 -19.22 10.26
C ALA A 36 2.24 -20.21 10.07
N GLN A 37 1.95 -21.50 10.16
CA GLN A 37 2.95 -22.57 10.11
C GLN A 37 3.67 -22.67 8.76
N ASN A 38 3.01 -22.32 7.66
CA ASN A 38 3.54 -22.38 6.30
C ASN A 38 2.87 -21.32 5.41
N ASP A 39 3.43 -21.11 4.21
CA ASP A 39 3.00 -20.07 3.27
C ASP A 39 1.57 -20.29 2.77
N ALA A 40 1.21 -21.53 2.44
CA ALA A 40 -0.15 -21.90 2.05
C ALA A 40 -1.19 -21.53 3.12
N THR A 41 -0.90 -21.80 4.40
CA THR A 41 -1.79 -21.45 5.52
C THR A 41 -1.92 -19.94 5.69
N SER A 42 -0.80 -19.22 5.58
CA SER A 42 -0.78 -17.74 5.59
C SER A 42 -1.63 -17.16 4.45
N LEU A 43 -1.42 -17.64 3.21
CA LEU A 43 -2.15 -17.17 2.04
C LEU A 43 -3.65 -17.45 2.15
N ASN A 44 -4.03 -18.66 2.58
CA ASN A 44 -5.43 -19.03 2.77
C ASN A 44 -6.12 -18.14 3.81
N TRP A 45 -5.44 -17.80 4.90
CA TRP A 45 -5.97 -16.84 5.88
C TRP A 45 -6.17 -15.47 5.23
N ARG A 46 -5.19 -14.94 4.49
CA ARG A 46 -5.29 -13.64 3.82
C ARG A 46 -6.39 -13.59 2.77
N ARG A 47 -6.56 -14.65 1.96
CA ARG A 47 -7.67 -14.78 1.01
C ARG A 47 -9.02 -14.80 1.74
N ALA A 48 -9.12 -15.53 2.86
CA ALA A 48 -10.32 -15.57 3.68
C ALA A 48 -10.63 -14.21 4.33
N PHE A 49 -9.60 -13.46 4.74
CA PHE A 49 -9.71 -12.09 5.23
C PHE A 49 -10.28 -11.18 4.14
N VAL A 50 -9.67 -11.15 2.94
CA VAL A 50 -10.14 -10.34 1.80
C VAL A 50 -11.61 -10.62 1.49
N ARG A 51 -11.98 -11.91 1.39
CA ARG A 51 -13.37 -12.31 1.14
C ARG A 51 -14.31 -11.83 2.23
N SER A 52 -13.97 -12.08 3.50
CA SER A 52 -14.82 -11.70 4.63
C SER A 52 -15.02 -10.19 4.69
N TYR A 53 -13.97 -9.42 4.40
CA TYR A 53 -14.02 -7.96 4.38
C TYR A 53 -14.94 -7.43 3.28
N LEU A 54 -14.86 -8.01 2.07
CA LEU A 54 -15.73 -7.66 0.95
C LEU A 54 -17.19 -8.06 1.17
N GLU A 55 -17.43 -9.20 1.83
CA GLU A 55 -18.79 -9.74 2.02
C GLU A 55 -19.50 -9.17 3.26
N ARG A 56 -18.76 -8.69 4.26
CA ARG A 56 -19.32 -8.25 5.55
C ARG A 56 -19.10 -6.77 5.81
N ASP A 57 -17.86 -6.31 5.74
CA ASP A 57 -17.49 -4.97 6.19
C ASP A 57 -17.86 -3.93 5.13
N VAL A 58 -17.53 -4.19 3.86
CA VAL A 58 -17.87 -3.28 2.77
C VAL A 58 -19.39 -3.01 2.68
N PRO A 59 -20.29 -4.01 2.71
CA PRO A 59 -21.73 -3.76 2.73
C PRO A 59 -22.22 -3.00 3.97
N MET A 60 -21.55 -3.14 5.12
CA MET A 60 -21.90 -2.41 6.34
C MET A 60 -21.62 -0.90 6.19
N PHE A 61 -20.49 -0.52 5.60
CA PHE A 61 -20.11 0.88 5.41
C PHE A 61 -20.62 1.49 4.10
N ALA A 62 -20.95 0.66 3.10
CA ALA A 62 -21.44 1.08 1.81
C ALA A 62 -22.52 0.14 1.22
N PRO A 63 -23.74 0.10 1.79
CA PRO A 63 -24.77 -0.91 1.49
C PRO A 63 -25.25 -0.99 0.04
N ARG A 64 -25.00 0.04 -0.76
CA ARG A 64 -25.40 0.13 -2.17
C ARG A 64 -24.25 -0.14 -3.15
N MET A 65 -23.06 -0.48 -2.64
CA MET A 65 -21.91 -0.74 -3.49
C MET A 65 -21.79 -2.25 -3.80
N PRO A 66 -21.57 -2.63 -5.06
CA PRO A 66 -21.38 -4.05 -5.40
C PRO A 66 -20.04 -4.55 -4.84
N ALA A 67 -20.08 -5.47 -3.87
CA ALA A 67 -18.88 -6.05 -3.25
C ALA A 67 -17.92 -6.66 -4.29
N GLU A 68 -18.46 -7.32 -5.31
CA GLU A 68 -17.68 -7.89 -6.42
C GLU A 68 -16.90 -6.83 -7.20
N THR A 69 -17.51 -5.68 -7.51
CA THR A 69 -16.85 -4.56 -8.19
C THR A 69 -15.73 -3.96 -7.32
N ILE A 70 -15.94 -3.87 -6.01
CA ILE A 70 -14.90 -3.42 -5.07
C ILE A 70 -13.77 -4.44 -5.00
N GLY A 71 -14.07 -5.74 -4.98
CA GLY A 71 -13.06 -6.80 -5.05
C GLY A 71 -12.20 -6.70 -6.30
N ARG A 72 -12.83 -6.55 -7.48
CA ARG A 72 -12.10 -6.32 -8.74
C ARG A 72 -11.26 -5.05 -8.71
N LEU A 73 -11.79 -3.95 -8.18
CA LEU A 73 -11.02 -2.71 -7.99
C LEU A 73 -9.80 -2.97 -7.11
N TRP A 74 -9.94 -3.69 -6.01
CA TRP A 74 -8.85 -3.94 -5.07
C TRP A 74 -7.72 -4.76 -5.73
N ILE A 75 -8.06 -5.76 -6.54
CA ILE A 75 -7.10 -6.52 -7.37
C ILE A 75 -6.41 -5.59 -8.37
N MET A 76 -7.15 -4.71 -9.06
CA MET A 76 -6.55 -3.74 -10.00
C MET A 76 -5.59 -2.78 -9.29
N LEU A 77 -5.89 -2.37 -8.05
CA LEU A 77 -4.98 -1.58 -7.22
C LEU A 77 -3.75 -2.37 -6.80
N ALA A 78 -3.87 -3.67 -6.53
CA ALA A 78 -2.74 -4.54 -6.24
C ALA A 78 -1.78 -4.64 -7.43
N HIS A 79 -2.29 -4.68 -8.66
CA HIS A 79 -1.45 -4.61 -9.87
C HIS A 79 -0.84 -3.23 -10.11
N SER A 80 -1.37 -2.17 -9.50
CA SER A 80 -1.02 -0.77 -9.78
C SER A 80 -0.30 -0.09 -8.61
N GLN A 81 0.33 -0.85 -7.70
CA GLN A 81 1.12 -0.31 -6.59
C GLN A 81 2.17 0.71 -7.09
N ALA A 82 2.43 1.75 -6.30
CA ALA A 82 3.40 2.81 -6.61
C ALA A 82 3.18 3.58 -7.92
N THR A 83 2.06 3.38 -8.63
CA THR A 83 1.77 4.11 -9.87
C THR A 83 0.83 5.29 -9.66
N PRO A 84 1.01 6.40 -10.41
CA PRO A 84 0.06 7.51 -10.39
C PRO A 84 -1.36 7.07 -10.78
N LEU A 85 -2.33 7.40 -9.94
CA LEU A 85 -3.70 6.92 -10.06
C LEU A 85 -4.45 7.49 -11.27
N LYS A 86 -4.69 6.67 -12.29
CA LYS A 86 -5.54 6.99 -13.45
C LYS A 86 -6.96 6.44 -13.25
N GLN A 87 -7.80 7.17 -12.52
CA GLN A 87 -9.17 6.72 -12.17
C GLN A 87 -10.03 6.38 -13.39
N SER A 88 -9.89 7.10 -14.50
CA SER A 88 -10.62 6.81 -15.75
C SER A 88 -10.31 5.44 -16.33
N ARG A 89 -9.04 4.98 -16.21
CA ARG A 89 -8.64 3.64 -16.66
C ARG A 89 -9.27 2.55 -15.81
N LEU A 90 -9.28 2.75 -14.49
CA LEU A 90 -9.93 1.83 -13.55
C LEU A 90 -11.44 1.77 -13.80
N ALA A 91 -12.07 2.93 -13.99
CA ALA A 91 -13.49 3.05 -14.28
C ALA A 91 -13.89 2.31 -15.56
N SER A 92 -13.11 2.47 -16.63
CA SER A 92 -13.31 1.74 -17.87
C SER A 92 -13.17 0.22 -17.71
N GLY A 93 -12.19 -0.24 -16.92
CA GLY A 93 -11.98 -1.68 -16.68
C GLY A 93 -13.04 -2.33 -15.78
N LEU A 94 -13.77 -1.52 -15.01
CA LEU A 94 -14.83 -1.96 -14.10
C LEU A 94 -16.24 -1.70 -14.64
N GLU A 95 -16.36 -1.08 -15.81
CA GLU A 95 -17.62 -0.66 -16.43
C GLU A 95 -18.48 0.22 -15.50
N VAL A 96 -17.84 1.12 -14.76
CA VAL A 96 -18.50 2.09 -13.88
C VAL A 96 -18.05 3.51 -14.21
N SER A 97 -18.72 4.51 -13.63
CA SER A 97 -18.32 5.91 -13.80
C SER A 97 -17.07 6.25 -12.98
N THR A 98 -16.26 7.21 -13.44
CA THR A 98 -15.10 7.71 -12.69
C THR A 98 -15.46 8.15 -11.26
N PRO A 99 -16.55 8.90 -11.01
CA PRO A 99 -16.97 9.23 -9.65
C PRO A 99 -17.30 8.01 -8.78
N ALA A 100 -17.76 6.90 -9.36
CA ALA A 100 -17.99 5.67 -8.62
C ALA A 100 -16.65 5.07 -8.16
N VAL A 101 -15.65 4.98 -9.04
CA VAL A 101 -14.30 4.53 -8.67
C VAL A 101 -13.69 5.43 -7.59
N THR A 102 -13.83 6.76 -7.70
CA THR A 102 -13.35 7.67 -6.66
C THR A 102 -13.93 7.31 -5.29
N ARG A 103 -15.26 7.15 -5.20
CA ARG A 103 -15.94 6.75 -3.95
C ARG A 103 -15.49 5.39 -3.44
N TYR A 104 -15.21 4.44 -4.33
CA TYR A 104 -14.75 3.11 -3.92
C TYR A 104 -13.33 3.16 -3.36
N ILE A 105 -12.45 3.97 -3.96
CA ILE A 105 -11.09 4.19 -3.43
C ILE A 105 -11.17 4.93 -2.09
N ASP A 106 -12.01 5.96 -1.99
CA ASP A 106 -12.20 6.70 -0.73
C ASP A 106 -12.68 5.77 0.38
N LEU A 107 -13.64 4.88 0.11
CA LEU A 107 -14.06 3.84 1.05
C LEU A 107 -12.89 2.98 1.53
N LEU A 108 -12.05 2.48 0.62
CA LEU A 108 -10.89 1.66 1.00
C LEU A 108 -9.84 2.44 1.79
N VAL A 109 -9.73 3.76 1.57
CA VAL A 109 -8.86 4.66 2.34
C VAL A 109 -9.43 4.87 3.75
N ASP A 110 -10.72 5.15 3.88
CA ASP A 110 -11.40 5.35 5.16
C ASP A 110 -11.38 4.08 6.01
N LEU A 111 -11.40 2.92 5.36
CA LEU A 111 -11.24 1.60 5.97
C LEU A 111 -9.79 1.22 6.25
N LEU A 112 -8.84 2.13 6.01
CA LEU A 112 -7.41 1.93 6.28
C LEU A 112 -6.81 0.71 5.55
N LEU A 113 -7.41 0.30 4.43
CA LEU A 113 -6.87 -0.76 3.57
C LEU A 113 -5.96 -0.22 2.49
N VAL A 114 -6.18 1.03 2.09
CA VAL A 114 -5.48 1.69 1.00
C VAL A 114 -4.91 3.01 1.49
N ARG A 115 -3.67 3.31 1.11
CA ARG A 115 -3.06 4.63 1.29
C ARG A 115 -3.08 5.41 -0.01
N ARG A 116 -3.45 6.68 0.12
CA ARG A 116 -3.25 7.70 -0.91
C ARG A 116 -2.04 8.54 -0.52
N LEU A 117 -0.95 8.42 -1.28
CA LEU A 117 0.25 9.23 -1.09
C LEU A 117 0.20 10.43 -2.05
N PRO A 118 -0.01 11.66 -1.55
CA PRO A 118 -0.11 12.84 -2.38
C PRO A 118 1.28 13.23 -2.96
N PRO A 119 1.32 13.86 -4.15
CA PRO A 119 2.53 14.49 -4.61
C PRO A 119 2.82 15.74 -3.78
N TRP A 120 4.08 15.98 -3.49
CA TRP A 120 4.53 17.22 -2.87
C TRP A 120 4.31 18.39 -3.83
N SER A 121 3.76 19.50 -3.35
CA SER A 121 3.27 20.62 -4.17
C SER A 121 4.01 21.94 -3.94
N GLY A 122 5.16 21.92 -3.26
CA GLY A 122 5.86 23.16 -2.93
C GLY A 122 6.43 23.89 -4.15
N ASN A 123 6.89 25.11 -3.89
CA ASN A 123 7.14 26.13 -4.91
C ASN A 123 8.48 25.92 -5.63
N ILE A 124 8.61 24.81 -6.36
CA ILE A 124 9.74 24.55 -7.26
C ILE A 124 9.29 25.01 -8.64
N GLY A 125 10.09 25.80 -9.35
CA GLY A 125 9.80 26.30 -10.70
C GLY A 125 9.68 25.22 -11.81
N LYS A 126 9.33 23.97 -11.45
CA LYS A 126 9.13 22.83 -12.33
C LYS A 126 7.67 22.37 -12.31
N ARG A 127 7.22 21.76 -13.40
CA ARG A 127 5.89 21.16 -13.49
C ARG A 127 5.87 19.78 -12.85
N LEU A 128 5.00 19.60 -11.86
CA LEU A 128 4.90 18.39 -11.04
C LEU A 128 3.73 17.50 -11.46
N VAL A 129 3.89 16.18 -11.26
CA VAL A 129 2.78 15.24 -11.37
C VAL A 129 1.77 15.54 -10.26
N ARG A 130 0.49 15.68 -10.61
CA ARG A 130 -0.58 16.02 -9.67
C ARG A 130 -1.39 14.84 -9.15
N MET A 131 -1.30 13.69 -9.82
CA MET A 131 -2.05 12.50 -9.43
C MET A 131 -1.36 11.81 -8.25
N PRO A 132 -2.08 11.39 -7.20
CA PRO A 132 -1.49 10.65 -6.09
C PRO A 132 -1.04 9.25 -6.52
N LYS A 133 -0.07 8.68 -5.80
CA LYS A 133 0.20 7.23 -5.81
C LYS A 133 -0.79 6.54 -4.86
N ILE A 134 -1.15 5.30 -5.19
CA ILE A 134 -1.96 4.44 -4.33
C ILE A 134 -1.16 3.21 -3.90
N PHE A 135 -1.29 2.85 -2.63
CA PHE A 135 -0.73 1.64 -2.05
C PHE A 135 -1.80 0.87 -1.30
N ILE A 136 -1.74 -0.45 -1.34
CA ILE A 136 -2.46 -1.27 -0.36
C ILE A 136 -1.58 -1.31 0.88
N ARG A 137 -2.14 -0.98 2.04
CA ARG A 137 -1.33 -0.73 3.25
C ARG A 137 -0.62 -1.99 3.73
N ASP A 138 -1.25 -3.16 3.61
CA ASP A 138 -0.63 -4.42 3.97
C ASP A 138 -0.06 -5.13 2.74
N SER A 139 1.25 -5.38 2.73
CA SER A 139 1.93 -6.07 1.62
C SER A 139 1.50 -7.53 1.50
N GLY A 140 1.16 -8.19 2.61
CA GLY A 140 0.58 -9.52 2.62
C GLY A 140 -0.76 -9.56 1.86
N LEU A 141 -1.64 -8.59 2.07
CA LEU A 141 -2.89 -8.46 1.32
C LEU A 141 -2.64 -8.18 -0.16
N THR A 142 -1.63 -7.35 -0.49
CA THR A 142 -1.21 -7.14 -1.89
C THR A 142 -0.84 -8.47 -2.54
N HIS A 143 0.01 -9.26 -1.90
CA HIS A 143 0.44 -10.57 -2.41
C HIS A 143 -0.73 -11.56 -2.48
N ALA A 144 -1.67 -11.52 -1.53
CA ALA A 144 -2.85 -12.38 -1.56
C ALA A 144 -3.83 -12.04 -2.69
N LEU A 145 -4.02 -10.75 -2.99
CA LEU A 145 -4.84 -10.30 -4.13
C LEU A 145 -4.23 -10.65 -5.49
N LEU A 146 -2.92 -10.84 -5.53
CA LEU A 146 -2.15 -11.23 -6.71
C LEU A 146 -1.83 -12.73 -6.76
N ASP A 147 -2.35 -13.49 -5.80
CA ASP A 147 -2.19 -14.93 -5.72
C ASP A 147 -0.73 -15.42 -5.57
N LEU A 148 0.09 -14.65 -4.87
CA LEU A 148 1.50 -14.95 -4.61
C LEU A 148 1.63 -15.65 -3.26
N GLU A 149 1.90 -16.95 -3.29
CA GLU A 149 2.02 -17.82 -2.11
C GLU A 149 3.43 -17.77 -1.55
N THR A 150 4.42 -18.01 -2.41
CA THR A 150 5.80 -18.28 -1.97
C THR A 150 6.71 -17.07 -2.13
N TRP A 151 7.82 -17.09 -1.41
CA TRP A 151 8.89 -16.09 -1.56
C TRP A 151 9.36 -15.94 -3.01
N ASP A 152 9.58 -17.05 -3.70
CA ASP A 152 10.06 -17.05 -5.09
C ASP A 152 9.03 -16.48 -6.06
N GLU A 153 7.75 -16.73 -5.83
CA GLU A 153 6.66 -16.12 -6.61
C GLU A 153 6.62 -14.61 -6.40
N VAL A 154 6.77 -14.13 -5.16
CA VAL A 154 6.84 -12.68 -4.89
C VAL A 154 8.05 -12.06 -5.57
N LEU A 155 9.23 -12.69 -5.49
CA LEU A 155 10.44 -12.19 -6.13
C LEU A 155 10.36 -12.20 -7.67
N GLY A 156 9.70 -13.20 -8.24
CA GLY A 156 9.53 -13.34 -9.69
C GLY A 156 8.43 -12.46 -10.27
N HIS A 157 7.56 -11.89 -9.44
CA HIS A 157 6.42 -11.10 -9.89
C HIS A 157 6.80 -9.62 -10.16
N PRO A 158 6.26 -8.98 -11.22
CA PRO A 158 6.53 -7.57 -11.51
C PRO A 158 6.19 -6.56 -10.40
N VAL A 159 5.36 -6.96 -9.43
CA VAL A 159 4.98 -6.12 -8.29
C VAL A 159 6.11 -5.98 -7.25
N VAL A 160 7.14 -6.84 -7.29
CA VAL A 160 8.15 -7.00 -6.22
C VAL A 160 8.73 -5.67 -5.72
N GLY A 161 9.07 -4.75 -6.63
CA GLY A 161 9.62 -3.45 -6.28
C GLY A 161 8.56 -2.53 -5.66
N ALA A 162 7.38 -2.47 -6.27
CA ALA A 162 6.30 -1.59 -5.85
C ALA A 162 5.63 -2.04 -4.54
N SER A 163 5.50 -3.35 -4.29
CA SER A 163 5.00 -3.87 -3.02
C SER A 163 6.02 -3.68 -1.89
N TRP A 164 7.33 -3.75 -2.19
CA TRP A 164 8.38 -3.40 -1.24
C TRP A 164 8.40 -1.91 -0.93
N GLU A 165 8.28 -1.04 -1.94
CA GLU A 165 8.15 0.42 -1.76
C GLU A 165 6.97 0.74 -0.83
N GLY A 166 5.79 0.18 -1.12
CA GLY A 166 4.60 0.36 -0.27
C GLY A 166 4.83 -0.11 1.17
N PHE A 167 5.40 -1.31 1.35
CA PHE A 167 5.71 -1.84 2.68
C PHE A 167 6.63 -0.92 3.48
N VAL A 168 7.73 -0.44 2.89
CA VAL A 168 8.66 0.47 3.55
C VAL A 168 8.00 1.81 3.88
N ILE A 169 7.22 2.37 2.95
CA ILE A 169 6.49 3.63 3.15
C ILE A 169 5.54 3.53 4.35
N GLU A 170 4.76 2.46 4.45
CA GLU A 170 3.80 2.28 5.55
C GLU A 170 4.49 2.22 6.91
N ASN A 171 5.58 1.46 7.01
CA ASN A 171 6.38 1.36 8.23
C ASN A 171 7.01 2.70 8.62
N LEU A 172 7.57 3.44 7.64
CA LEU A 172 8.16 4.75 7.91
C LEU A 172 7.12 5.78 8.34
N ILE A 173 5.92 5.75 7.77
CA ILE A 173 4.82 6.63 8.16
C ILE A 173 4.37 6.32 9.58
N ALA A 174 4.24 5.04 9.96
CA ALA A 174 3.83 4.63 11.30
C ALA A 174 4.74 5.22 12.40
N VAL A 175 6.04 5.34 12.12
CA VAL A 175 7.05 5.81 13.08
C VAL A 175 7.41 7.29 12.93
N ALA A 176 6.96 7.96 11.87
CA ALA A 176 7.28 9.37 11.60
C ALA A 176 6.61 10.33 12.60
N GLY A 177 5.51 9.93 13.23
CA GLY A 177 4.73 10.73 14.17
C GLY A 177 3.89 11.83 13.51
N ASP A 178 2.87 12.30 14.22
CA ASP A 178 1.73 13.07 13.66
C ASP A 178 2.08 14.44 13.07
N ARG A 179 3.26 15.00 13.38
CA ARG A 179 3.68 16.31 12.88
C ARG A 179 4.30 16.25 11.48
N ARG A 180 4.51 15.06 10.94
CA ARG A 180 5.18 14.84 9.65
C ARG A 180 4.15 14.37 8.64
N ILE A 181 4.06 15.10 7.52
CA ILE A 181 3.12 14.77 6.45
C ILE A 181 3.89 14.08 5.32
N PRO A 182 3.51 12.85 4.93
CA PRO A 182 4.20 12.12 3.88
C PRO A 182 3.75 12.56 2.48
N TYR A 183 4.71 12.65 1.57
CA TYR A 183 4.48 12.90 0.15
C TYR A 183 5.44 12.05 -0.69
N PHE A 184 5.17 11.92 -1.98
CA PHE A 184 6.19 11.59 -2.98
C PHE A 184 6.51 12.82 -3.82
N TYR A 185 7.61 12.81 -4.57
CA TYR A 185 7.90 13.87 -5.53
C TYR A 185 8.15 13.26 -6.90
N ARG A 186 7.51 13.84 -7.93
CA ARG A 186 7.76 13.46 -9.32
C ARG A 186 7.54 14.63 -10.26
N THR A 187 8.51 14.87 -11.11
CA THR A 187 8.44 15.85 -12.19
C THR A 187 7.94 15.22 -13.49
N GLU A 188 7.46 16.05 -14.43
CA GLU A 188 7.11 15.57 -15.77
C GLU A 188 8.33 15.11 -16.59
N ASP A 189 9.54 15.58 -16.25
CA ASP A 189 10.82 15.17 -16.88
C ASP A 189 11.40 13.86 -16.30
N GLY A 190 10.73 13.26 -15.30
CA GLY A 190 11.02 11.90 -14.82
C GLY A 190 11.90 11.79 -13.57
N ALA A 191 12.29 12.90 -12.94
CA ALA A 191 12.91 12.85 -11.61
C ALA A 191 11.86 12.41 -10.59
N GLU A 192 12.23 11.47 -9.72
CA GLU A 192 11.34 10.86 -8.74
C GLU A 192 12.04 10.75 -7.38
N ILE A 193 11.26 10.94 -6.31
CA ILE A 193 11.60 10.64 -4.93
C ILE A 193 10.43 9.85 -4.38
N ASP A 194 10.70 8.68 -3.83
CA ASP A 194 9.66 7.73 -3.39
C ASP A 194 8.88 8.24 -2.18
N LEU A 195 9.58 8.79 -1.18
CA LEU A 195 8.97 9.33 0.03
C LEU A 195 9.73 10.55 0.53
N LEU A 196 9.00 11.55 0.97
CA LEU A 196 9.51 12.66 1.75
C LEU A 196 8.53 13.02 2.87
N PHE A 197 9.06 13.59 3.93
CA PHE A 197 8.26 14.10 5.05
C PHE A 197 8.39 15.60 5.15
N GLU A 198 7.26 16.29 5.17
CA GLU A 198 7.19 17.72 5.46
C GLU A 198 6.81 17.95 6.93
N ARG A 199 7.47 18.91 7.58
CA ARG A 199 7.08 19.41 8.90
C ARG A 199 7.14 20.93 8.92
N GLY A 200 6.00 21.56 9.18
CA GLY A 200 5.91 23.02 9.27
C GLY A 200 6.20 23.74 7.95
N GLY A 201 5.75 23.20 6.82
CA GLY A 201 5.94 23.82 5.49
C GLY A 201 7.31 23.59 4.87
N SER A 202 8.17 22.79 5.48
CA SER A 202 9.53 22.49 5.01
C SER A 202 9.77 20.99 4.95
N VAL A 203 10.42 20.53 3.88
CA VAL A 203 10.86 19.14 3.74
C VAL A 203 11.93 18.84 4.79
N GLU A 204 11.64 17.91 5.69
CA GLU A 204 12.54 17.49 6.78
C GLU A 204 13.39 16.28 6.36
N MET A 205 12.81 15.36 5.59
CA MET A 205 13.46 14.10 5.18
C MET A 205 13.08 13.74 3.75
N VAL A 206 14.02 13.13 3.04
CA VAL A 206 13.88 12.58 1.68
C VAL A 206 14.42 11.16 1.70
N ILE A 207 13.65 10.21 1.19
CA ILE A 207 13.91 8.78 1.27
C ILE A 207 13.72 8.17 -0.11
N GLU A 208 14.75 7.44 -0.55
CA GLU A 208 14.76 6.63 -1.76
C GLU A 208 14.67 5.16 -1.35
N ILE A 209 13.75 4.40 -1.94
CA ILE A 209 13.46 3.03 -1.54
C ILE A 209 13.87 2.09 -2.66
N LYS A 210 14.90 1.28 -2.40
CA LYS A 210 15.40 0.30 -3.36
C LYS A 210 15.30 -1.10 -2.79
N ARG A 211 14.74 -2.01 -3.58
CA ARG A 211 14.92 -3.44 -3.39
C ARG A 211 16.05 -3.89 -4.28
N SER A 212 17.18 -4.25 -3.68
CA SER A 212 18.28 -4.90 -4.40
C SER A 212 18.48 -6.30 -3.86
N THR A 213 18.73 -7.26 -4.75
CA THR A 213 19.21 -8.60 -4.37
C THR A 213 20.68 -8.57 -3.91
N ALA A 214 21.37 -7.44 -4.07
CA ALA A 214 22.71 -7.15 -3.54
C ALA A 214 22.83 -5.67 -3.13
N PRO A 215 22.90 -5.33 -1.84
CA PRO A 215 23.03 -3.94 -1.43
C PRO A 215 24.39 -3.38 -1.88
N ALA A 216 24.38 -2.34 -2.72
CA ALA A 216 25.55 -1.50 -2.92
C ALA A 216 25.43 -0.31 -1.95
N LEU A 217 26.37 -0.20 -1.01
CA LEU A 217 26.50 0.97 -0.16
C LEU A 217 26.87 2.17 -1.05
N SER A 218 25.92 3.07 -1.30
CA SER A 218 26.23 4.38 -1.87
C SER A 218 26.64 5.31 -0.74
N HIS A 219 27.92 5.68 -0.71
CA HIS A 219 28.50 6.71 0.15
C HIS A 219 28.05 8.12 -0.26
#